data_AF-W9DQ15-F1
#
_entry.id   AF-W9DQ15-F1
#
_cell.length_a   1.000
_cell.length_b   1.000
_cell.length_c   1.000
_cell.angle_alpha   90.00
_cell.angle_beta   90.00
_cell.angle_gamma   90.00
#
_symmetry.space_group_name_H-M   'P 1'
#
loop_
_entity.id
_entity.type
_entity.pdbx_description
1 polymer ?
#
loop_
_entity_poly.entity_id
_entity_poly.type
_entity_poly.pdbx_seq_one_letter_code
_entity_poly.pdbx_strand_id
1 'polypeptide(L)'
;MTIYDNFVRNYLEWGEESPTSFSINHKNINNIEELKKLNNIVLDLSSQHHDFKMHFAYQIEHKESGFELELNIYSKERVIIHSFEIESEIELENIFANEQLILELQKCREAHENSKPMHLDEIEKIIEEYINYSETNSVSISFSFEKNIIVSKFSEPSLEEYNIIIFLSFPNFEKYMGELSFKDLKKTLLNDKLNTLILIEGLNSNCFGNYFATFDLEEAIENKSLIEDYVKSSKKDIVSYRDKLGKLIAGINDDFFIPPQYFDFLKSDSCIDNLKALFYPALLFNLYISFSDSMEFTESSCKLRINSKRTVYSEFTFDNRKYLKYNINGNTIKFNDYITQIEELYHFYLKSFGLMNTEEIDETKVLIAKKVISIYSRTYIDILTHIKDIINSASSEYNLYIRERVDDFIAFKEQLINYRFNQNKEIIKFNSNLSETLSSTFFKIIGFILVFIIGLIAKVDETLIDEYMLIVPFLLGLFILFSIYRLHTIKVLYYESQKHQSKYESYFNRYLNAGDIEDLGETINDCIFNREYYVNLGVLLILLAVCAIFWTYANWNVIENNVFPITSSIKMQIINSTLNK
;
A
#
# COMPACT_ATOMS: atom_id res chain seq x y z
N MET A 1 -18.42 34.86 25.19
CA MET A 1 -19.38 34.08 24.41
C MET A 1 -19.88 35.00 23.32
N THR A 2 -19.39 34.80 22.11
CA THR A 2 -19.78 35.60 20.96
C THR A 2 -21.22 35.23 20.55
N ILE A 3 -21.88 36.11 19.79
CA ILE A 3 -23.21 35.84 19.22
C ILE A 3 -23.18 34.60 18.30
N TYR A 4 -22.02 34.34 17.70
CA TYR A 4 -21.77 33.16 16.89
C TYR A 4 -21.82 31.87 17.72
N ASP A 5 -21.15 31.81 18.88
CA ASP A 5 -21.18 30.64 19.77
C ASP A 5 -22.62 30.34 20.22
N ASN A 6 -23.42 31.38 20.46
CA ASN A 6 -24.81 31.22 20.84
C ASN A 6 -25.66 30.71 19.66
N PHE A 7 -25.41 31.21 18.44
CA PHE A 7 -26.05 30.71 17.24
C PHE A 7 -25.70 29.25 16.98
N VAL A 8 -24.41 28.91 16.91
CA VAL A 8 -23.91 27.55 16.70
C VAL A 8 -24.54 26.59 17.70
N ARG A 9 -24.43 26.89 19.01
CA ARG A 9 -24.96 26.02 20.06
C ARG A 9 -26.44 25.71 19.88
N ASN A 10 -27.24 26.71 19.53
CA ASN A 10 -28.67 26.53 19.36
C ASN A 10 -29.04 25.95 17.98
N TYR A 11 -28.26 26.22 16.93
CA TYR A 11 -28.43 25.64 15.60
C TYR A 11 -28.17 24.13 15.62
N LEU A 12 -27.14 23.69 16.35
CA LEU A 12 -26.80 22.27 16.49
C LEU A 12 -27.88 21.41 17.16
N GLU A 13 -28.78 22.04 17.92
CA GLU A 13 -29.92 21.35 18.50
C GLU A 13 -31.00 21.05 17.44
N TRP A 14 -31.14 21.89 16.40
CA TRP A 14 -32.34 21.95 15.55
C TRP A 14 -32.09 21.83 14.04
N GLY A 15 -30.86 21.95 13.55
CA GLY A 15 -30.53 22.09 12.13
C GLY A 15 -30.17 20.80 11.37
N GLU A 16 -30.56 20.73 10.10
CA GLU A 16 -29.95 19.87 9.08
C GLU A 16 -28.90 20.69 8.29
N GLU A 17 -27.70 20.15 8.16
CA GLU A 17 -26.58 20.84 7.50
C GLU A 17 -26.37 20.28 6.09
N SER A 18 -26.43 21.16 5.09
CA SER A 18 -26.10 20.81 3.70
C SER A 18 -24.74 21.39 3.31
N PRO A 19 -24.12 20.96 2.19
CA PRO A 19 -22.83 21.46 1.74
C PRO A 19 -22.82 22.96 1.42
N THR A 20 -23.95 23.53 1.00
CA THR A 20 -24.05 24.89 0.46
C THR A 20 -24.88 25.84 1.31
N SER A 21 -25.73 25.30 2.18
CA SER A 21 -26.60 26.07 3.06
C SER A 21 -26.74 25.41 4.41
N PHE A 22 -27.04 26.23 5.40
CA PHE A 22 -27.54 25.78 6.68
C PHE A 22 -29.07 25.79 6.61
N SER A 23 -29.74 24.71 7.00
CA SER A 23 -31.20 24.65 7.05
C SER A 23 -31.72 24.06 8.36
N ILE A 24 -32.49 24.79 9.15
CA ILE A 24 -33.30 24.18 10.22
C ILE A 24 -34.66 23.88 9.62
N ASN A 25 -35.09 22.63 9.66
CA ASN A 25 -36.45 22.24 9.32
C ASN A 25 -37.08 21.56 10.53
N HIS A 26 -37.83 22.31 11.34
CA HIS A 26 -38.49 21.76 12.52
C HIS A 26 -39.99 21.62 12.26
N LYS A 27 -40.53 20.41 12.51
CA LYS A 27 -41.95 20.10 12.33
C LYS A 27 -42.62 20.00 13.70
N ASN A 28 -43.80 20.63 13.83
CA ASN A 28 -44.67 20.61 15.02
C ASN A 28 -44.10 21.36 16.23
N ILE A 29 -43.92 22.67 16.09
CA ILE A 29 -43.62 23.53 17.23
C ILE A 29 -44.88 23.72 18.06
N ASN A 30 -44.83 23.21 19.28
CA ASN A 30 -45.93 23.27 20.23
C ASN A 30 -45.60 24.20 21.42
N ASN A 31 -44.40 24.80 21.43
CA ASN A 31 -43.91 25.67 22.50
C ASN A 31 -43.44 27.02 21.94
N ILE A 32 -44.13 28.09 22.33
CA ILE A 32 -43.80 29.46 21.88
C ILE A 32 -42.45 29.95 22.40
N GLU A 33 -41.97 29.45 23.54
CA GLU A 33 -40.65 29.83 24.07
C GLU A 33 -39.51 29.34 23.17
N GLU A 34 -39.67 28.16 22.55
CA GLU A 34 -38.70 27.63 21.59
C GLU A 34 -38.65 28.49 20.33
N LEU A 35 -39.81 28.92 19.84
CA LEU A 35 -39.92 29.83 18.69
C LEU A 35 -39.28 31.19 18.97
N LYS A 36 -39.56 31.78 20.15
CA LYS A 36 -38.93 33.03 20.58
C LYS A 36 -37.42 32.90 20.72
N LYS A 37 -36.93 31.76 21.23
CA LYS A 37 -35.48 31.47 21.29
C LYS A 37 -34.89 31.45 19.87
N LEU A 38 -35.51 30.74 18.93
CA LEU A 38 -35.10 30.64 17.52
C LEU A 38 -35.08 32.00 16.83
N ASN A 39 -36.15 32.78 16.98
CA ASN A 39 -36.25 34.14 16.44
C ASN A 39 -35.16 35.05 16.98
N ASN A 40 -34.93 35.05 18.30
CA ASN A 40 -33.88 35.86 18.91
C ASN A 40 -32.49 35.51 18.34
N ILE A 41 -32.21 34.23 18.10
CA ILE A 41 -30.95 33.79 17.50
C ILE A 41 -30.81 34.30 16.06
N VAL A 42 -31.87 34.18 15.25
CA VAL A 42 -31.89 34.67 13.86
C VAL A 42 -31.77 36.19 13.83
N LEU A 43 -32.44 36.89 14.74
CA LEU A 43 -32.37 38.34 14.91
C LEU A 43 -30.95 38.77 15.31
N ASP A 44 -30.34 38.10 16.28
CA ASP A 44 -28.97 38.37 16.73
C ASP A 44 -27.97 38.22 15.57
N LEU A 45 -28.08 37.14 14.78
CA LEU A 45 -27.30 36.98 13.55
C LEU A 45 -27.54 38.14 12.57
N SER A 46 -28.81 38.37 12.20
CA SER A 46 -29.22 39.43 11.27
C SER A 46 -28.67 40.81 11.65
N SER A 47 -28.49 41.02 12.96
CA SER A 47 -28.11 42.29 13.53
C SER A 47 -26.68 42.72 13.26
N GLN A 48 -25.81 41.74 13.02
CA GLN A 48 -24.38 41.96 12.85
C GLN A 48 -23.94 41.90 11.40
N HIS A 49 -24.75 41.31 10.51
CA HIS A 49 -24.46 41.30 9.08
C HIS A 49 -25.68 41.70 8.25
N HIS A 50 -25.77 43.01 7.96
CA HIS A 50 -26.90 43.60 7.23
C HIS A 50 -27.09 43.08 5.79
N ASP A 51 -26.09 42.39 5.24
CA ASP A 51 -26.12 41.80 3.89
C ASP A 51 -26.70 40.37 3.86
N PHE A 52 -27.16 39.85 5.00
CA PHE A 52 -27.77 38.53 5.08
C PHE A 52 -29.09 38.45 4.30
N LYS A 53 -29.15 37.55 3.32
CA LYS A 53 -30.42 36.98 2.85
C LYS A 53 -30.73 35.74 3.68
N MET A 54 -31.40 35.94 4.80
CA MET A 54 -31.96 34.82 5.56
C MET A 54 -33.33 34.49 4.98
N HIS A 55 -33.55 33.21 4.71
CA HIS A 55 -34.88 32.70 4.40
C HIS A 55 -35.42 32.09 5.69
N PHE A 56 -36.49 32.66 6.19
CA PHE A 56 -37.13 32.17 7.39
C PHE A 56 -38.62 32.07 7.12
N ALA A 57 -39.07 30.83 6.92
CA ALA A 57 -40.44 30.52 6.63
C ALA A 57 -41.07 29.73 7.76
N TYR A 58 -42.14 30.31 8.28
CA TYR A 58 -43.16 29.55 8.98
C TYR A 58 -44.03 28.90 7.94
N GLN A 59 -44.43 27.65 8.17
CA GLN A 59 -45.48 26.99 7.44
C GLN A 59 -46.48 26.47 8.47
N ILE A 60 -47.68 27.01 8.39
CA ILE A 60 -48.78 26.69 9.30
C ILE A 60 -49.74 25.79 8.54
N GLU A 61 -49.81 24.50 8.90
CA GLU A 61 -50.76 23.56 8.27
C GLU A 61 -51.93 23.24 9.21
N HIS A 62 -53.15 23.47 8.74
CA HIS A 62 -54.38 22.96 9.35
C HIS A 62 -54.87 21.72 8.59
N LYS A 63 -54.81 20.55 9.23
CA LYS A 63 -55.03 19.23 8.58
C LYS A 63 -56.35 19.07 7.83
N GLU A 64 -57.39 19.80 8.21
CA GLU A 64 -58.73 19.66 7.64
C GLU A 64 -59.07 20.70 6.56
N SER A 65 -58.28 21.78 6.40
CA SER A 65 -58.68 22.94 5.58
C SER A 65 -57.61 23.45 4.61
N GLY A 66 -56.46 22.76 4.50
CA GLY A 66 -55.45 23.10 3.49
C GLY A 66 -54.89 24.52 3.59
N PHE A 67 -54.87 25.09 4.81
CA PHE A 67 -54.27 26.40 5.06
C PHE A 67 -52.74 26.27 5.00
N GLU A 68 -52.09 27.13 4.23
CA GLU A 68 -50.63 27.26 4.16
C GLU A 68 -50.24 28.75 4.16
N LEU A 69 -49.47 29.16 5.15
CA LEU A 69 -48.89 30.50 5.26
C LEU A 69 -47.38 30.38 5.15
N GLU A 70 -46.75 30.98 4.13
CA GLU A 70 -45.29 31.08 4.01
C GLU A 70 -44.82 32.52 4.22
N LEU A 71 -43.98 32.71 5.22
CA LEU A 71 -43.41 34.01 5.58
C LEU A 71 -41.94 34.08 5.14
N ASN A 72 -41.42 35.25 4.78
CA ASN A 72 -40.01 35.46 4.49
C ASN A 72 -39.51 36.71 5.23
N ILE A 73 -38.55 36.54 6.15
CA ILE A 73 -38.01 37.64 6.94
C ILE A 73 -36.79 38.24 6.24
N TYR A 74 -36.87 39.51 5.84
CA TYR A 74 -35.77 40.20 5.15
C TYR A 74 -35.01 41.22 6.04
N SER A 75 -35.54 41.61 7.21
CA SER A 75 -34.82 42.46 8.17
C SER A 75 -35.32 42.31 9.61
N LYS A 76 -34.55 42.82 10.58
CA LYS A 76 -34.79 42.81 12.05
C LYS A 76 -36.23 43.12 12.48
N GLU A 77 -36.95 43.90 11.68
CA GLU A 77 -38.23 44.48 12.05
C GLU A 77 -39.31 44.23 11.00
N ARG A 78 -38.97 43.60 9.87
CA ARG A 78 -39.88 43.50 8.72
C ARG A 78 -39.91 42.10 8.14
N VAL A 79 -41.10 41.50 8.22
CA VAL A 79 -41.48 40.24 7.61
C VAL A 79 -42.27 40.54 6.34
N ILE A 80 -41.89 39.90 5.23
CA ILE A 80 -42.65 39.94 3.98
C ILE A 80 -43.37 38.60 3.86
N ILE A 81 -44.68 38.64 3.61
CA ILE A 81 -45.49 37.44 3.45
C ILE A 81 -45.39 36.98 2.00
N HIS A 82 -44.84 35.79 1.77
CA HIS A 82 -44.54 35.30 0.43
C HIS A 82 -45.72 34.55 -0.19
N SER A 83 -46.40 33.73 0.62
CA SER A 83 -47.64 33.07 0.23
C SER A 83 -48.63 33.10 1.39
N PHE A 84 -49.91 33.23 1.05
CA PHE A 84 -51.03 33.08 1.97
C PHE A 84 -52.10 32.29 1.20
N GLU A 85 -52.10 30.97 1.37
CA GLU A 85 -52.98 30.07 0.64
C GLU A 85 -54.02 29.47 1.60
N ILE A 86 -55.27 29.58 1.17
CA ILE A 86 -56.40 28.88 1.78
C ILE A 86 -57.07 28.10 0.66
N GLU A 87 -57.44 26.85 0.93
CA GLU A 87 -58.21 26.05 -0.02
C GLU A 87 -59.43 26.85 -0.50
N SER A 88 -59.60 26.92 -1.82
CA SER A 88 -60.60 27.78 -2.47
C SER A 88 -61.99 27.53 -1.87
N GLU A 89 -62.69 28.61 -1.52
CA GLU A 89 -64.05 28.66 -0.94
C GLU A 89 -64.15 28.55 0.60
N ILE A 90 -63.04 28.34 1.33
CA ILE A 90 -63.07 28.33 2.80
C ILE A 90 -62.66 29.70 3.37
N GLU A 91 -63.54 30.31 4.18
CA GLU A 91 -63.24 31.54 4.94
C GLU A 91 -62.53 31.23 6.27
N LEU A 92 -61.72 32.16 6.78
CA LEU A 92 -60.97 32.00 8.02
C LEU A 92 -61.88 31.73 9.23
N GLU A 93 -63.05 32.36 9.23
CA GLU A 93 -64.12 32.20 10.23
C GLU A 93 -64.67 30.78 10.30
N ASN A 94 -64.54 30.00 9.21
CA ASN A 94 -64.96 28.61 9.15
C ASN A 94 -63.85 27.64 9.56
N ILE A 95 -62.60 28.11 9.65
CA ILE A 95 -61.44 27.31 10.03
C ILE A 95 -61.11 27.49 11.51
N PHE A 96 -61.20 28.72 12.02
CA PHE A 96 -60.78 29.07 13.37
C PHE A 96 -61.96 29.56 14.22
N ALA A 97 -62.07 29.08 15.46
CA ALA A 97 -63.12 29.53 16.38
C ALA A 97 -62.76 30.82 17.15
N ASN A 98 -61.50 31.25 17.10
CA ASN A 98 -61.01 32.40 17.86
C ASN A 98 -61.06 33.68 17.01
N GLU A 99 -61.93 34.63 17.40
CA GLU A 99 -62.11 35.92 16.72
C GLU A 99 -60.82 36.76 16.65
N GLN A 100 -59.97 36.70 17.68
CA GLN A 100 -58.70 37.43 17.71
C GLN A 100 -57.71 36.84 16.71
N LEU A 101 -57.62 35.51 16.61
CA LEU A 101 -56.77 34.83 15.63
C LEU A 101 -57.22 35.14 14.20
N ILE A 102 -58.53 35.10 13.93
CA ILE A 102 -59.11 35.48 12.64
C ILE A 102 -58.70 36.91 12.26
N LEU A 103 -58.85 37.86 13.19
CA LEU A 103 -58.51 39.27 12.96
C LEU A 103 -57.01 39.45 12.61
N GLU A 104 -56.11 38.77 13.31
CA GLU A 104 -54.67 38.89 13.02
C GLU A 104 -54.28 38.18 11.71
N LEU A 105 -54.90 37.04 11.37
CA LEU A 105 -54.71 36.37 10.08
C LEU A 105 -55.24 37.20 8.90
N GLN A 106 -56.35 37.92 9.09
CA GLN A 106 -56.87 38.87 8.10
C GLN A 106 -55.88 40.02 7.85
N LYS A 107 -55.25 40.58 8.89
CA LYS A 107 -54.18 41.58 8.72
C LYS A 107 -52.98 41.01 7.95
N CYS A 108 -52.63 39.75 8.22
CA CYS A 108 -51.60 39.03 7.46
C CYS A 108 -51.98 38.92 5.97
N ARG A 109 -53.21 38.50 5.67
CA ARG A 109 -53.71 38.43 4.29
C ARG A 109 -53.66 39.79 3.58
N GLU A 110 -54.13 40.85 4.24
CA GLU A 110 -54.06 42.21 3.69
C GLU A 110 -52.61 42.67 3.46
N ALA A 111 -51.70 42.35 4.38
CA ALA A 111 -50.28 42.68 4.23
C ALA A 111 -49.66 41.92 3.04
N HIS A 112 -50.03 40.66 2.81
CA HIS A 112 -49.61 39.89 1.65
C HIS A 112 -50.13 40.50 0.34
N GLU A 113 -51.45 40.71 0.22
CA GLU A 113 -52.10 41.24 -0.98
C GLU A 113 -51.55 42.63 -1.37
N ASN A 114 -51.15 43.43 -0.38
CA ASN A 114 -50.59 44.77 -0.59
C ASN A 114 -49.05 44.80 -0.61
N SER A 115 -48.37 43.65 -0.54
CA SER A 115 -46.90 43.56 -0.43
C SER A 115 -46.31 44.44 0.68
N LYS A 116 -47.04 44.60 1.78
CA LYS A 116 -46.67 45.44 2.92
C LYS A 116 -45.91 44.60 3.95
N PRO A 117 -44.75 45.06 4.44
CA PRO A 117 -44.05 44.36 5.51
C PRO A 117 -44.80 44.47 6.84
N MET A 118 -44.79 43.39 7.63
CA MET A 118 -45.29 43.32 9.02
C MET A 118 -44.15 43.29 10.02
N HIS A 119 -44.42 43.64 11.28
CA HIS A 119 -43.43 43.52 12.36
C HIS A 119 -43.31 42.07 12.85
N LEU A 120 -42.10 41.66 13.25
CA LEU A 120 -41.86 40.30 13.75
C LEU A 120 -42.73 39.99 14.98
N ASP A 121 -42.88 40.93 15.91
CA ASP A 121 -43.73 40.79 17.09
C ASP A 121 -45.21 40.50 16.73
N GLU A 122 -45.69 41.01 15.60
CA GLU A 122 -47.05 40.75 15.12
C GLU A 122 -47.19 39.30 14.63
N ILE A 123 -46.16 38.79 13.95
CA ILE A 123 -46.07 37.40 13.49
C ILE A 123 -45.95 36.44 14.67
N GLU A 124 -45.10 36.75 15.66
CA GLU A 124 -44.97 35.93 16.88
C GLU A 124 -46.31 35.81 17.60
N LYS A 125 -47.06 36.91 17.69
CA LYS A 125 -48.40 36.92 18.29
C LYS A 125 -49.39 36.06 17.50
N ILE A 126 -49.37 36.13 16.16
CA ILE A 126 -50.21 35.27 15.30
C ILE A 126 -49.92 33.80 15.56
N ILE A 127 -48.64 33.43 15.65
CA ILE A 127 -48.24 32.04 15.88
C ILE A 127 -48.56 31.60 17.31
N GLU A 128 -48.40 32.47 18.31
CA GLU A 128 -48.76 32.20 19.70
C GLU A 128 -50.25 31.94 19.86
N GLU A 129 -51.09 32.80 19.29
CA GLU A 129 -52.55 32.60 19.22
C GLU A 129 -52.88 31.33 18.45
N TYR A 130 -52.20 31.08 17.32
CA TYR A 130 -52.40 29.86 16.57
C TYR A 130 -52.11 28.63 17.44
N ILE A 131 -50.90 28.48 18.00
CA ILE A 131 -50.53 27.30 18.83
C ILE A 131 -51.51 27.08 20.00
N ASN A 132 -51.96 28.15 20.66
CA ASN A 132 -52.83 28.06 21.83
C ASN A 132 -54.27 27.62 21.54
N TYR A 133 -54.79 27.90 20.33
CA TYR A 133 -56.21 27.76 20.00
C TYR A 133 -56.51 26.69 18.94
N SER A 134 -55.52 25.84 18.68
CA SER A 134 -55.46 24.90 17.56
C SER A 134 -55.46 23.44 18.03
N GLU A 135 -56.54 22.68 17.81
CA GLU A 135 -56.60 21.28 18.28
C GLU A 135 -55.86 20.27 17.37
N THR A 136 -55.51 20.59 16.11
CA THR A 136 -54.95 19.61 15.14
C THR A 136 -53.72 20.07 14.35
N ASN A 137 -52.93 20.99 14.90
CA ASN A 137 -52.13 21.85 14.04
C ASN A 137 -50.63 21.56 14.13
N SER A 138 -49.95 21.84 13.01
CA SER A 138 -48.51 21.74 12.88
C SER A 138 -47.96 23.07 12.39
N VAL A 139 -47.27 23.77 13.28
CA VAL A 139 -46.37 24.86 12.87
C VAL A 139 -45.04 24.22 12.54
N SER A 140 -44.58 24.38 11.31
CA SER A 140 -43.22 24.05 10.93
C SER A 140 -42.43 25.31 10.62
N ILE A 141 -41.14 25.28 10.96
CA ILE A 141 -40.20 26.36 10.69
C ILE A 141 -39.13 25.82 9.78
N SER A 142 -38.89 26.55 8.70
CA SER A 142 -37.67 26.45 7.92
C SER A 142 -36.83 27.72 8.08
N PHE A 143 -35.57 27.57 8.46
CA PHE A 143 -34.57 28.65 8.45
C PHE A 143 -33.44 28.25 7.54
N SER A 144 -33.02 29.11 6.62
CA SER A 144 -31.78 28.89 5.88
C SER A 144 -31.01 30.16 5.55
N PHE A 145 -29.69 30.01 5.42
CA PHE A 145 -28.80 31.07 4.92
C PHE A 145 -27.62 30.46 4.15
N GLU A 146 -27.05 31.26 3.26
CA GLU A 146 -25.90 30.87 2.43
C GLU A 146 -24.58 30.90 3.21
N LYS A 147 -23.66 29.97 2.90
CA LYS A 147 -22.33 29.91 3.51
C LYS A 147 -21.41 31.08 3.14
N ASN A 148 -21.70 31.78 2.04
CA ASN A 148 -20.92 32.89 1.51
C ASN A 148 -20.68 34.02 2.53
N ILE A 149 -21.56 34.18 3.53
CA ILE A 149 -21.37 35.22 4.55
C ILE A 149 -20.19 34.92 5.48
N ILE A 150 -19.98 33.66 5.87
CA ILE A 150 -18.83 33.31 6.70
C ILE A 150 -17.54 33.52 5.90
N VAL A 151 -17.58 33.17 4.61
CA VAL A 151 -16.47 33.40 3.68
C VAL A 151 -16.09 34.88 3.60
N SER A 152 -17.08 35.78 3.58
CA SER A 152 -16.84 37.23 3.51
C SER A 152 -16.04 37.82 4.70
N LYS A 153 -15.96 37.11 5.83
CA LYS A 153 -15.13 37.51 6.98
C LYS A 153 -13.63 37.33 6.73
N PHE A 154 -13.27 36.44 5.81
CA PHE A 154 -11.90 36.27 5.35
C PHE A 154 -11.61 37.33 4.29
N SER A 155 -10.62 38.19 4.58
CA SER A 155 -10.41 39.47 3.88
C SER A 155 -9.66 39.34 2.55
N GLU A 156 -9.73 38.19 1.89
CA GLU A 156 -8.77 37.80 0.86
C GLU A 156 -9.39 37.64 -0.54
N PRO A 157 -8.89 38.37 -1.56
CA PRO A 157 -9.23 38.09 -2.97
C PRO A 157 -8.65 36.77 -3.49
N SER A 158 -7.80 36.07 -2.73
CA SER A 158 -7.15 34.79 -3.09
C SER A 158 -8.02 33.55 -2.86
N LEU A 159 -9.14 33.67 -2.15
CA LEU A 159 -9.98 32.52 -1.80
C LEU A 159 -10.91 32.03 -2.93
N GLU A 160 -10.99 32.76 -4.05
CA GLU A 160 -11.81 32.36 -5.21
C GLU A 160 -11.39 31.02 -5.83
N GLU A 161 -10.12 30.64 -5.68
CA GLU A 161 -9.56 29.39 -6.16
C GLU A 161 -9.79 28.20 -5.21
N TYR A 162 -10.40 28.44 -4.05
CA TYR A 162 -10.67 27.44 -3.02
C TYR A 162 -12.12 26.98 -3.06
N ASN A 163 -12.32 25.69 -2.82
CA ASN A 163 -13.60 25.16 -2.42
C ASN A 163 -13.72 25.28 -0.89
N ILE A 164 -14.56 26.21 -0.41
CA ILE A 164 -14.74 26.44 1.03
C ILE A 164 -15.98 25.68 1.49
N ILE A 165 -15.79 24.77 2.44
CA ILE A 165 -16.87 23.99 3.04
C ILE A 165 -16.90 24.31 4.53
N ILE A 166 -18.09 24.55 5.06
CA ILE A 166 -18.25 24.98 6.45
C ILE A 166 -19.18 24.01 7.17
N PHE A 167 -18.78 23.57 8.34
CA PHE A 167 -19.55 22.71 9.25
C PHE A 167 -19.67 23.36 10.62
N LEU A 168 -20.88 23.46 11.16
CA LEU A 168 -21.12 24.00 12.51
C LEU A 168 -20.94 22.98 13.61
N SER A 169 -20.68 21.71 13.28
CA SER A 169 -20.16 20.74 14.24
C SER A 169 -19.40 19.60 13.59
N PHE A 170 -18.45 19.06 14.34
CA PHE A 170 -17.71 17.87 13.95
C PHE A 170 -18.61 16.63 13.72
N PRO A 171 -19.62 16.29 14.56
CA PRO A 171 -20.51 15.15 14.30
C PRO A 171 -21.32 15.27 13.01
N ASN A 172 -21.76 16.48 12.62
CA ASN A 172 -22.44 16.68 11.34
C ASN A 172 -21.50 16.47 10.17
N PHE A 173 -20.27 16.98 10.26
CA PHE A 173 -19.23 16.72 9.28
C PHE A 173 -18.93 15.21 9.16
N GLU A 174 -18.79 14.51 10.28
CA GLU A 174 -18.54 13.07 10.32
C GLU A 174 -19.69 12.29 9.67
N LYS A 175 -20.94 12.64 10.00
CA LYS A 175 -22.13 12.05 9.39
C LYS A 175 -22.18 12.31 7.89
N TYR A 176 -21.95 13.55 7.47
CA TYR A 176 -21.95 13.96 6.07
C TYR A 176 -20.91 13.17 5.26
N MET A 177 -19.68 13.07 5.77
CA MET A 177 -18.64 12.25 5.15
C MET A 177 -19.02 10.76 5.17
N GLY A 178 -19.69 10.29 6.22
CA GLY A 178 -20.18 8.91 6.31
C GLY A 178 -21.27 8.53 5.30
N GLU A 179 -21.99 9.51 4.75
CA GLU A 179 -23.09 9.35 3.79
C GLU A 179 -22.72 9.74 2.35
N LEU A 180 -21.48 10.16 2.13
CA LEU A 180 -21.00 10.59 0.83
C LEU A 180 -20.68 9.38 -0.07
N SER A 181 -21.04 9.46 -1.35
CA SER A 181 -20.70 8.43 -2.34
C SER A 181 -19.28 8.62 -2.89
N PHE A 182 -18.66 7.56 -3.42
CA PHE A 182 -17.36 7.68 -4.09
C PHE A 182 -17.40 8.61 -5.32
N LYS A 183 -18.54 8.67 -6.02
CA LYS A 183 -18.73 9.53 -7.20
C LYS A 183 -18.81 11.01 -6.83
N ASP A 184 -19.42 11.29 -5.67
CA ASP A 184 -19.61 12.66 -5.20
C ASP A 184 -18.40 13.19 -4.44
N LEU A 185 -17.46 12.33 -4.05
CA LEU A 185 -16.30 12.71 -3.24
C LEU A 185 -15.45 13.81 -3.89
N LYS A 186 -15.01 13.62 -5.15
CA LYS A 186 -14.20 14.63 -5.86
C LYS A 186 -15.01 15.91 -6.09
N LYS A 187 -16.27 15.77 -6.53
CA LYS A 187 -17.16 16.91 -6.76
C LYS A 187 -17.36 17.74 -5.49
N THR A 188 -17.48 17.08 -4.35
CA THR A 188 -17.68 17.73 -3.05
C THR A 188 -16.40 18.35 -2.52
N LEU A 189 -15.29 17.62 -2.57
CA LEU A 189 -14.04 18.04 -1.97
C LEU A 189 -13.27 19.03 -2.86
N LEU A 190 -13.08 18.74 -4.15
CA LEU A 190 -12.36 19.63 -5.08
C LEU A 190 -13.28 20.62 -5.79
N ASN A 191 -14.49 20.20 -6.22
CA ASN A 191 -15.45 21.03 -6.95
C ASN A 191 -14.86 21.84 -8.14
N ASP A 192 -13.96 21.20 -8.91
CA ASP A 192 -13.17 21.82 -9.99
C ASP A 192 -12.28 23.02 -9.58
N LYS A 193 -12.15 23.28 -8.28
CA LYS A 193 -11.20 24.21 -7.67
C LYS A 193 -9.83 23.55 -7.49
N LEU A 194 -8.82 24.38 -7.20
CA LEU A 194 -7.44 23.92 -7.04
C LEU A 194 -7.16 23.43 -5.62
N ASN A 195 -7.84 24.01 -4.64
CA ASN A 195 -7.59 23.81 -3.22
C ASN A 195 -8.92 23.75 -2.47
N THR A 196 -8.86 23.21 -1.25
CA THR A 196 -10.06 23.01 -0.43
C THR A 196 -9.78 23.42 1.01
N LEU A 197 -10.71 24.20 1.55
CA LEU A 197 -10.66 24.67 2.92
C LEU A 197 -11.95 24.23 3.62
N ILE A 198 -11.82 23.37 4.62
CA ILE A 198 -12.94 22.98 5.47
C ILE A 198 -12.83 23.71 6.81
N LEU A 199 -13.87 24.43 7.18
CA LEU A 199 -13.97 25.10 8.46
C LEU A 199 -14.97 24.32 9.30
N ILE A 200 -14.56 23.83 10.48
CA ILE A 200 -15.38 22.98 11.33
C ILE A 200 -15.39 23.59 12.72
N GLU A 201 -16.56 23.94 13.21
CA GLU A 201 -16.72 24.41 14.58
C GLU A 201 -16.47 23.31 15.62
N GLY A 202 -15.71 23.63 16.67
CA GLY A 202 -15.38 22.71 17.74
C GLY A 202 -14.34 21.67 17.31
N LEU A 203 -13.51 22.02 16.33
CA LEU A 203 -12.43 21.16 15.88
C LEU A 203 -11.25 21.30 16.84
N ASN A 204 -10.89 20.21 17.50
CA ASN A 204 -9.82 20.23 18.51
C ASN A 204 -8.42 20.46 17.93
N SER A 205 -8.25 20.40 16.61
CA SER A 205 -6.95 20.52 15.96
C SER A 205 -7.03 20.82 14.47
N ASN A 206 -6.18 21.73 13.99
CA ASN A 206 -6.08 22.06 12.57
C ASN A 206 -5.23 21.03 11.82
N CYS A 207 -5.62 20.69 10.59
CA CYS A 207 -4.83 19.86 9.69
C CYS A 207 -4.65 20.61 8.38
N PHE A 208 -3.44 20.67 7.85
CA PHE A 208 -3.22 21.32 6.56
C PHE A 208 -2.13 20.60 5.79
N GLY A 209 -2.27 20.64 4.48
CA GLY A 209 -1.32 20.12 3.50
C GLY A 209 -1.16 21.13 2.36
N ASN A 210 -0.69 20.69 1.20
CA ASN A 210 -0.50 21.62 0.07
C ASN A 210 -1.80 22.00 -0.63
N TYR A 211 -2.82 21.13 -0.59
CA TYR A 211 -4.07 21.30 -1.36
C TYR A 211 -5.33 21.34 -0.50
N PHE A 212 -5.23 20.88 0.74
CA PHE A 212 -6.38 20.72 1.62
C PHE A 212 -6.03 21.22 3.02
N ALA A 213 -6.97 21.89 3.67
CA ALA A 213 -6.88 22.18 5.08
C ALA A 213 -8.23 22.07 5.79
N THR A 214 -8.18 21.67 7.05
CA THR A 214 -9.26 21.79 8.02
C THR A 214 -8.84 22.71 9.15
N PHE A 215 -9.65 23.72 9.45
CA PHE A 215 -9.44 24.59 10.61
C PHE A 215 -10.65 24.61 11.51
N ASP A 216 -10.42 24.86 12.80
CA ASP A 216 -11.49 25.31 13.67
C ASP A 216 -12.06 26.63 13.16
N LEU A 217 -13.39 26.73 13.15
CA LEU A 217 -14.10 27.84 12.55
C LEU A 217 -13.97 29.12 13.38
N GLU A 218 -14.03 29.04 14.71
CA GLU A 218 -13.80 30.18 15.61
C GLU A 218 -12.35 30.65 15.48
N GLU A 219 -11.39 29.73 15.54
CA GLU A 219 -9.97 30.05 15.41
C GLU A 219 -9.63 30.70 14.06
N ALA A 220 -10.21 30.21 12.96
CA ALA A 220 -9.99 30.77 11.63
C ALA A 220 -10.52 32.21 11.52
N ILE A 221 -11.63 32.54 12.19
CA ILE A 221 -12.23 33.88 12.21
C ILE A 221 -11.39 34.84 13.06
N GLU A 222 -10.95 34.39 14.24
CA GLU A 222 -10.18 35.22 15.18
C GLU A 222 -8.72 35.42 14.73
N ASN A 223 -8.11 34.38 14.19
CA ASN A 223 -6.71 34.35 13.78
C ASN A 223 -6.58 34.23 12.25
N LYS A 224 -6.88 35.35 11.57
CA LYS A 224 -6.82 35.45 10.10
C LYS A 224 -5.49 34.99 9.52
N SER A 225 -4.36 35.23 10.21
CA SER A 225 -3.02 34.85 9.73
C SER A 225 -2.87 33.35 9.47
N LEU A 226 -3.60 32.47 10.15
CA LEU A 226 -3.58 31.03 9.88
C LEU A 226 -4.03 30.71 8.46
N ILE A 227 -5.13 31.32 8.04
CA ILE A 227 -5.67 31.14 6.69
C ILE A 227 -4.72 31.77 5.67
N GLU A 228 -4.18 32.97 5.94
CA GLU A 228 -3.24 33.61 5.01
C GLU A 228 -1.97 32.77 4.80
N ASP A 229 -1.42 32.17 5.86
CA ASP A 229 -0.21 31.36 5.78
C ASP A 229 -0.46 30.06 5.01
N TYR A 230 -1.62 29.44 5.20
CA TYR A 230 -2.05 28.30 4.38
C TYR A 230 -2.20 28.72 2.91
N VAL A 231 -2.88 29.83 2.63
CA VAL A 231 -3.10 30.29 1.26
C VAL A 231 -1.77 30.55 0.55
N LYS A 232 -0.81 31.22 1.22
CA LYS A 232 0.53 31.49 0.69
C LYS A 232 1.37 30.23 0.45
N SER A 233 1.20 29.20 1.27
CA SER A 233 1.96 27.94 1.17
C SER A 233 1.32 26.91 0.25
N SER A 234 0.04 27.08 -0.07
CA SER A 234 -0.71 26.16 -0.92
C SER A 234 -0.16 26.06 -2.33
N LYS A 235 -0.34 24.88 -2.95
CA LYS A 235 0.07 24.62 -4.33
C LYS A 235 -1.12 24.63 -5.27
N LYS A 236 -0.85 24.96 -6.53
CA LYS A 236 -1.87 25.16 -7.59
C LYS A 236 -1.77 24.17 -8.76
N ASP A 237 -0.89 23.18 -8.65
CA ASP A 237 -0.52 22.23 -9.72
C ASP A 237 -1.28 20.89 -9.67
N ILE A 238 -2.27 20.73 -8.78
CA ILE A 238 -2.99 19.46 -8.59
C ILE A 238 -3.65 18.95 -9.87
N VAL A 239 -4.20 19.85 -10.69
CA VAL A 239 -4.86 19.52 -11.96
C VAL A 239 -3.83 19.01 -12.97
N SER A 240 -2.71 19.72 -13.14
CA SER A 240 -1.60 19.30 -14.02
C SER A 240 -1.06 17.94 -13.61
N TYR A 241 -0.92 17.70 -12.31
CA TYR A 241 -0.45 16.44 -11.77
C TYR A 241 -1.46 15.29 -12.00
N ARG A 242 -2.75 15.55 -11.80
CA ARG A 242 -3.84 14.59 -12.13
C ARG A 242 -3.79 14.20 -13.61
N ASP A 243 -3.69 15.18 -14.50
CA ASP A 243 -3.71 14.95 -15.94
C ASP A 243 -2.48 14.13 -16.39
N LYS A 244 -1.33 14.31 -15.73
CA LYS A 244 -0.13 13.48 -15.94
C LYS A 244 -0.34 12.04 -15.47
N LEU A 245 -0.90 11.84 -14.27
CA LEU A 245 -1.25 10.50 -13.79
C LEU A 245 -2.27 9.81 -14.68
N GLY A 246 -3.27 10.54 -15.16
CA GLY A 246 -4.32 10.00 -16.02
C GLY A 246 -3.78 9.46 -17.34
N LYS A 247 -2.66 10.00 -17.86
CA LYS A 247 -1.98 9.45 -19.04
C LYS A 247 -1.33 8.09 -18.78
N LEU A 248 -1.01 7.76 -17.52
CA LEU A 248 -0.37 6.51 -17.14
C LEU A 248 -1.36 5.39 -16.81
N ILE A 249 -2.66 5.70 -16.75
CA ILE A 249 -3.72 4.79 -16.29
C ILE A 249 -4.83 4.76 -17.34
N ALA A 250 -4.94 3.65 -18.07
CA ALA A 250 -5.96 3.49 -19.09
C ALA A 250 -7.37 3.42 -18.47
N GLY A 251 -8.32 4.18 -19.03
CA GLY A 251 -9.72 4.17 -18.55
C GLY A 251 -9.90 4.85 -17.19
N ILE A 252 -8.93 5.66 -16.74
CA ILE A 252 -9.16 6.55 -15.61
C ILE A 252 -10.38 7.42 -15.89
N ASN A 253 -11.22 7.58 -14.89
CA ASN A 253 -12.38 8.45 -14.99
C ASN A 253 -12.11 9.67 -14.09
N ASP A 254 -12.01 10.81 -14.76
CA ASP A 254 -11.65 12.08 -14.15
C ASP A 254 -12.71 12.56 -13.15
N ASP A 255 -13.95 12.07 -13.19
CA ASP A 255 -15.04 12.55 -12.35
C ASP A 255 -14.91 12.13 -10.89
N PHE A 256 -14.19 11.04 -10.57
CA PHE A 256 -13.98 10.61 -9.18
C PHE A 256 -12.51 10.52 -8.75
N PHE A 257 -11.54 10.54 -9.68
CA PHE A 257 -10.13 10.40 -9.33
C PHE A 257 -9.60 11.65 -8.61
N ILE A 258 -9.03 11.45 -7.42
CA ILE A 258 -8.35 12.48 -6.63
C ILE A 258 -6.89 12.06 -6.47
N PRO A 259 -5.91 12.84 -6.96
CA PRO A 259 -4.51 12.49 -6.79
C PRO A 259 -4.16 12.29 -5.31
N PRO A 260 -3.44 11.22 -4.93
CA PRO A 260 -3.13 10.95 -3.52
C PRO A 260 -2.43 12.09 -2.77
N GLN A 261 -1.72 12.99 -3.46
CA GLN A 261 -1.10 14.18 -2.85
C GLN A 261 -2.09 15.15 -2.24
N TYR A 262 -3.33 15.16 -2.72
CA TYR A 262 -4.40 15.95 -2.12
C TYR A 262 -4.59 15.61 -0.62
N PHE A 263 -4.25 14.38 -0.24
CA PHE A 263 -4.36 13.88 1.13
C PHE A 263 -3.07 14.04 1.96
N ASP A 264 -2.12 14.87 1.53
CA ASP A 264 -0.87 15.10 2.27
C ASP A 264 -1.08 15.72 3.66
N PHE A 265 -2.19 16.41 3.89
CA PHE A 265 -2.59 16.92 5.20
C PHE A 265 -2.69 15.83 6.29
N LEU A 266 -2.91 14.57 5.90
CA LEU A 266 -2.97 13.44 6.83
C LEU A 266 -1.63 13.19 7.54
N LYS A 267 -0.53 13.73 7.01
CA LYS A 267 0.80 13.68 7.63
C LYS A 267 1.02 14.74 8.70
N SER A 268 0.13 15.72 8.81
CA SER A 268 0.29 16.73 9.84
C SER A 268 0.20 16.07 11.21
N ASP A 269 1.23 16.26 12.05
CA ASP A 269 1.27 15.75 13.42
C ASP A 269 0.13 16.33 14.28
N SER A 270 -0.34 17.52 13.91
CA SER A 270 -1.49 18.16 14.54
C SER A 270 -2.82 17.47 14.22
N CYS A 271 -2.88 16.57 13.24
CA CYS A 271 -4.15 16.05 12.77
C CYS A 271 -4.68 14.89 13.63
N ILE A 272 -5.90 15.03 14.16
CA ILE A 272 -6.55 14.01 15.00
C ILE A 272 -6.93 12.74 14.22
N ASP A 273 -6.82 11.58 14.88
CA ASP A 273 -7.07 10.26 14.30
C ASP A 273 -8.49 10.09 13.76
N ASN A 274 -9.51 10.63 14.46
CA ASN A 274 -10.90 10.56 14.01
C ASN A 274 -11.10 11.24 12.66
N LEU A 275 -10.43 12.38 12.43
CA LEU A 275 -10.48 13.07 11.14
C LEU A 275 -9.73 12.27 10.08
N LYS A 276 -8.54 11.75 10.40
CA LYS A 276 -7.76 10.91 9.46
C LYS A 276 -8.54 9.68 9.00
N ALA A 277 -9.26 9.03 9.92
CA ALA A 277 -10.06 7.84 9.64
C ALA A 277 -11.14 8.07 8.56
N LEU A 278 -11.66 9.29 8.43
CA LEU A 278 -12.62 9.64 7.39
C LEU A 278 -11.96 9.63 5.99
N PHE A 279 -10.70 10.05 5.87
CA PHE A 279 -10.05 10.18 4.57
C PHE A 279 -9.22 8.96 4.14
N TYR A 280 -8.82 8.08 5.06
CA TYR A 280 -8.04 6.88 4.72
C TYR A 280 -8.67 5.98 3.64
N PRO A 281 -9.99 5.71 3.64
CA PRO A 281 -10.61 4.93 2.58
C PRO A 281 -10.46 5.57 1.19
N ALA A 282 -10.61 6.89 1.12
CA ALA A 282 -10.43 7.64 -0.12
C ALA A 282 -8.97 7.66 -0.58
N LEU A 283 -8.04 7.90 0.35
CA LEU A 283 -6.60 7.85 0.06
C LEU A 283 -6.19 6.47 -0.48
N LEU A 284 -6.56 5.40 0.23
CA LEU A 284 -6.20 4.03 -0.16
C LEU A 284 -6.73 3.67 -1.55
N PHE A 285 -7.99 3.99 -1.83
CA PHE A 285 -8.58 3.72 -3.13
C PHE A 285 -7.86 4.49 -4.26
N ASN A 286 -7.55 5.77 -4.06
CA ASN A 286 -6.82 6.56 -5.04
C ASN A 286 -5.35 6.14 -5.18
N LEU A 287 -4.72 5.60 -4.13
CA LEU A 287 -3.40 4.96 -4.22
C LEU A 287 -3.44 3.73 -5.12
N TYR A 288 -4.45 2.87 -4.96
CA TYR A 288 -4.64 1.70 -5.80
C TYR A 288 -4.89 2.07 -7.26
N ILE A 289 -5.69 3.10 -7.53
CA ILE A 289 -5.87 3.64 -8.89
C ILE A 289 -4.52 4.08 -9.44
N SER A 290 -3.72 4.83 -8.66
CA SER A 290 -2.44 5.37 -9.11
C SER A 290 -1.46 4.29 -9.58
N PHE A 291 -1.41 3.15 -8.87
CA PHE A 291 -0.56 2.01 -9.26
C PHE A 291 -1.18 1.09 -10.32
N SER A 292 -2.43 1.33 -10.76
CA SER A 292 -3.07 0.53 -11.80
C SER A 292 -2.55 0.87 -13.20
N ASP A 293 -2.62 -0.08 -14.13
CA ASP A 293 -2.43 0.16 -15.56
C ASP A 293 -3.76 0.43 -16.26
N SER A 294 -4.84 -0.17 -15.76
CA SER A 294 -6.17 0.03 -16.30
C SER A 294 -7.23 -0.01 -15.21
N MET A 295 -8.27 0.77 -15.45
CA MET A 295 -9.46 0.85 -14.63
C MET A 295 -10.71 0.61 -15.48
N GLU A 296 -11.63 -0.22 -14.98
CA GLU A 296 -12.98 -0.38 -15.53
C GLU A 296 -13.98 -0.05 -14.43
N PHE A 297 -14.72 1.05 -14.60
CA PHE A 297 -15.69 1.52 -13.62
C PHE A 297 -17.13 1.26 -14.08
N THR A 298 -17.96 0.76 -13.18
CA THR A 298 -19.41 0.61 -13.33
C THR A 298 -20.14 1.36 -12.20
N GLU A 299 -21.47 1.33 -12.18
CA GLU A 299 -22.20 2.09 -11.17
C GLU A 299 -21.88 1.69 -9.73
N SER A 300 -21.60 0.40 -9.48
CA SER A 300 -21.40 -0.17 -8.16
C SER A 300 -20.09 -0.95 -7.99
N SER A 301 -19.30 -1.08 -9.05
CA SER A 301 -17.99 -1.74 -8.97
C SER A 301 -16.90 -1.05 -9.79
N CYS A 302 -15.67 -1.20 -9.33
CA CYS A 302 -14.45 -0.78 -10.01
C CYS A 302 -13.53 -1.99 -10.13
N LYS A 303 -13.02 -2.26 -11.32
CA LYS A 303 -11.99 -3.27 -11.52
C LYS A 303 -10.67 -2.57 -11.79
N LEU A 304 -9.67 -2.88 -10.97
CA LEU A 304 -8.31 -2.38 -11.15
C LEU A 304 -7.40 -3.53 -11.54
N ARG A 305 -6.47 -3.25 -12.46
CA ARG A 305 -5.50 -4.22 -12.94
C ARG A 305 -4.12 -3.60 -13.08
N ILE A 306 -3.10 -4.36 -12.67
CA ILE A 306 -1.69 -4.12 -13.00
C ILE A 306 -1.25 -5.24 -13.95
N ASN A 307 -0.86 -4.87 -15.16
CA ASN A 307 -0.34 -5.71 -16.22
C ASN A 307 1.19 -5.61 -16.29
N SER A 308 1.85 -6.29 -15.36
CA SER A 308 3.32 -6.38 -15.35
C SER A 308 3.77 -7.84 -15.39
N LYS A 309 4.78 -8.23 -14.59
CA LYS A 309 5.33 -9.60 -14.58
C LYS A 309 4.28 -10.66 -14.25
N ARG A 310 3.36 -10.32 -13.35
CA ARG A 310 2.11 -11.07 -13.11
C ARG A 310 0.96 -10.09 -13.15
N THR A 311 -0.22 -10.57 -13.50
CA THR A 311 -1.43 -9.75 -13.42
C THR A 311 -1.87 -9.65 -11.96
N VAL A 312 -1.88 -8.43 -11.42
CA VAL A 312 -2.56 -8.12 -10.16
C VAL A 312 -3.95 -7.64 -10.51
N TYR A 313 -4.97 -8.22 -9.90
CA TYR A 313 -6.36 -7.89 -10.22
C TYR A 313 -7.23 -7.89 -8.96
N SER A 314 -8.07 -6.86 -8.85
CA SER A 314 -9.12 -6.80 -7.85
C SER A 314 -10.37 -6.12 -8.38
N GLU A 315 -11.52 -6.66 -8.00
CA GLU A 315 -12.81 -6.01 -8.12
C GLU A 315 -13.18 -5.37 -6.78
N PHE A 316 -13.41 -4.07 -6.81
CA PHE A 316 -13.87 -3.23 -5.73
C PHE A 316 -15.38 -3.09 -5.87
N THR A 317 -16.15 -3.46 -4.85
CA THR A 317 -17.60 -3.19 -4.82
C THR A 317 -17.90 -2.14 -3.77
N PHE A 318 -18.67 -1.13 -4.19
CA PHE A 318 -18.98 0.04 -3.37
C PHE A 318 -20.40 -0.05 -2.82
N ASP A 319 -20.59 0.47 -1.61
CA ASP A 319 -21.90 0.93 -1.20
C ASP A 319 -22.14 2.30 -1.85
N ASN A 320 -23.14 2.41 -2.73
CA ASN A 320 -23.45 3.65 -3.47
C ASN A 320 -23.74 4.84 -2.54
N ARG A 321 -23.95 4.61 -1.24
CA ARG A 321 -24.22 5.66 -0.25
C ARG A 321 -23.07 5.91 0.72
N LYS A 322 -21.97 5.14 0.68
CA LYS A 322 -20.90 5.21 1.68
C LYS A 322 -19.53 4.91 1.09
N TYR A 323 -18.72 5.94 0.84
CA TYR A 323 -17.34 5.74 0.37
C TYR A 323 -16.42 5.13 1.44
N LEU A 324 -16.76 5.31 2.72
CA LEU A 324 -15.99 4.76 3.83
C LEU A 324 -15.95 3.22 3.85
N LYS A 325 -16.76 2.54 3.03
CA LYS A 325 -16.85 1.07 3.00
C LYS A 325 -16.85 0.57 1.57
N TYR A 326 -15.82 -0.19 1.22
CA TYR A 326 -15.80 -0.96 -0.01
C TYR A 326 -15.23 -2.36 0.25
N ASN A 327 -15.71 -3.33 -0.53
CA ASN A 327 -15.17 -4.69 -0.49
C ASN A 327 -14.18 -4.86 -1.62
N ILE A 328 -13.11 -5.61 -1.38
CA ILE A 328 -12.18 -6.06 -2.42
C ILE A 328 -12.35 -7.56 -2.58
N ASN A 329 -12.71 -8.01 -3.78
CA ASN A 329 -12.95 -9.40 -4.11
C ASN A 329 -13.92 -10.10 -3.12
N GLY A 330 -14.93 -9.36 -2.64
CA GLY A 330 -15.93 -9.84 -1.68
C GLY A 330 -15.53 -9.71 -0.20
N ASN A 331 -14.30 -9.30 0.12
CA ASN A 331 -13.84 -9.08 1.48
C ASN A 331 -13.99 -7.62 1.91
N THR A 332 -14.71 -7.37 3.01
CA THR A 332 -14.80 -6.04 3.61
C THR A 332 -13.48 -5.67 4.27
N ILE A 333 -12.91 -4.52 3.89
CA ILE A 333 -11.71 -3.98 4.54
C ILE A 333 -12.09 -3.30 5.85
N LYS A 334 -11.34 -3.60 6.91
CA LYS A 334 -11.35 -2.83 8.16
C LYS A 334 -10.18 -1.86 8.14
N PHE A 335 -10.41 -0.62 7.73
CA PHE A 335 -9.33 0.37 7.52
C PHE A 335 -8.48 0.62 8.76
N ASN A 336 -9.09 0.56 9.95
CA ASN A 336 -8.39 0.71 11.23
C ASN A 336 -7.27 -0.33 11.43
N ASP A 337 -7.39 -1.51 10.84
CA ASP A 337 -6.39 -2.58 10.94
C ASP A 337 -5.19 -2.34 10.00
N TYR A 338 -5.30 -1.38 9.06
CA TYR A 338 -4.33 -1.13 7.98
C TYR A 338 -3.76 0.29 7.96
N ILE A 339 -4.01 1.12 8.97
CA ILE A 339 -3.58 2.54 8.99
C ILE A 339 -2.08 2.67 8.67
N THR A 340 -1.22 1.94 9.39
CA THR A 340 0.23 1.98 9.18
C THR A 340 0.62 1.56 7.75
N GLN A 341 -0.04 0.54 7.19
CA GLN A 341 0.24 0.03 5.85
C GLN A 341 -0.23 1.03 4.77
N ILE A 342 -1.33 1.75 5.01
CA ILE A 342 -1.81 2.81 4.12
C ILE A 342 -0.81 3.98 4.10
N GLU A 343 -0.31 4.39 5.26
CA GLU A 343 0.74 5.41 5.37
C GLU A 343 2.03 4.96 4.66
N GLU A 344 2.50 3.73 4.91
CA GLU A 344 3.66 3.14 4.23
C GLU A 344 3.47 3.09 2.70
N LEU A 345 2.27 2.72 2.21
CA LEU A 345 1.92 2.75 0.80
C LEU A 345 1.90 4.18 0.23
N TYR A 346 1.43 5.16 0.99
CA TYR A 346 1.48 6.57 0.59
C TYR A 346 2.92 7.08 0.48
N HIS A 347 3.79 6.73 1.42
CA HIS A 347 5.22 7.03 1.32
C HIS A 347 5.87 6.37 0.11
N PHE A 348 5.52 5.11 -0.16
CA PHE A 348 5.97 4.39 -1.34
C PHE A 348 5.51 5.06 -2.64
N TYR A 349 4.27 5.54 -2.68
CA TYR A 349 3.71 6.32 -3.78
C TYR A 349 4.52 7.59 -4.04
N LEU A 350 4.79 8.40 -3.01
CA LEU A 350 5.58 9.64 -3.18
C LEU A 350 6.99 9.39 -3.69
N LYS A 351 7.61 8.27 -3.28
CA LYS A 351 8.93 7.87 -3.80
C LYS A 351 8.87 7.45 -5.27
N SER A 352 7.80 6.77 -5.66
CA SER A 352 7.65 6.18 -7.00
C SER A 352 7.21 7.20 -8.05
N PHE A 353 6.31 8.11 -7.68
CA PHE A 353 5.79 9.16 -8.56
C PHE A 353 6.52 10.51 -8.41
N GLY A 354 7.40 10.64 -7.40
CA GLY A 354 8.26 11.79 -7.17
C GLY A 354 7.74 12.79 -6.12
N LEU A 355 8.67 13.49 -5.46
CA LEU A 355 8.39 14.70 -4.70
C LEU A 355 8.30 15.88 -5.69
N MET A 356 7.20 16.62 -5.61
CA MET A 356 6.67 17.67 -6.50
C MET A 356 7.60 18.84 -6.91
N ASN A 357 8.90 18.78 -6.70
CA ASN A 357 9.78 19.91 -7.03
C ASN A 357 10.33 19.87 -8.47
N THR A 358 10.02 18.83 -9.24
CA THR A 358 10.63 18.61 -10.57
C THR A 358 9.63 18.59 -11.73
N GLU A 359 8.34 18.82 -11.49
CA GLU A 359 7.24 18.79 -12.48
C GLU A 359 7.11 17.52 -13.35
N GLU A 360 8.09 16.61 -13.38
CA GLU A 360 8.11 15.42 -14.23
C GLU A 360 7.87 14.16 -13.40
N ILE A 361 6.87 13.36 -13.82
CA ILE A 361 6.69 11.99 -13.32
C ILE A 361 7.70 11.11 -14.06
N ASP A 362 8.59 10.46 -13.31
CA ASP A 362 9.52 9.48 -13.87
C ASP A 362 8.75 8.18 -14.16
N GLU A 363 8.28 8.03 -15.39
CA GLU A 363 7.51 6.86 -15.84
C GLU A 363 8.23 5.54 -15.56
N THR A 364 9.57 5.55 -15.57
CA THR A 364 10.35 4.35 -15.31
C THR A 364 10.29 3.95 -13.84
N LYS A 365 10.30 4.92 -12.91
CA LYS A 365 10.10 4.61 -11.49
C LYS A 365 8.72 4.02 -11.25
N VAL A 366 7.69 4.60 -11.86
CA VAL A 366 6.33 4.07 -11.79
C VAL A 366 6.26 2.63 -12.33
N LEU A 367 6.90 2.36 -13.47
CA LEU A 367 6.97 1.02 -14.07
C LEU A 367 7.67 0.01 -13.15
N ILE A 368 8.80 0.39 -12.54
CA ILE A 368 9.51 -0.44 -11.57
C ILE A 368 8.62 -0.72 -10.35
N ALA A 369 7.93 0.30 -9.82
CA ALA A 369 7.01 0.15 -8.69
C ALA A 369 5.92 -0.89 -9.00
N LYS A 370 5.24 -0.74 -10.13
CA LYS A 370 4.20 -1.66 -10.63
C LYS A 370 4.74 -3.08 -10.79
N LYS A 371 5.96 -3.22 -11.32
CA LYS A 371 6.63 -4.51 -11.49
C LYS A 371 6.94 -5.18 -10.16
N VAL A 372 7.46 -4.44 -9.18
CA VAL A 372 7.72 -4.97 -7.84
C VAL A 372 6.41 -5.38 -7.16
N ILE A 373 5.38 -4.53 -7.17
CA ILE A 373 4.05 -4.88 -6.66
C ILE A 373 3.57 -6.21 -7.28
N SER A 374 3.70 -6.38 -8.60
CA SER A 374 3.25 -7.60 -9.28
C SER A 374 4.02 -8.88 -8.91
N ILE A 375 5.19 -8.76 -8.29
CA ILE A 375 5.96 -9.93 -7.81
C ILE A 375 5.37 -10.44 -6.49
N TYR A 376 5.01 -9.52 -5.59
CA TYR A 376 4.60 -9.81 -4.21
C TYR A 376 3.08 -9.93 -4.04
N SER A 377 2.30 -9.39 -4.96
CA SER A 377 0.84 -9.30 -4.81
C SER A 377 0.10 -10.00 -5.95
N ARG A 378 -1.04 -10.64 -5.64
CA ARG A 378 -2.00 -11.14 -6.64
C ARG A 378 -3.27 -10.31 -6.66
N THR A 379 -3.63 -9.76 -5.50
CA THR A 379 -4.75 -8.84 -5.29
C THR A 379 -4.26 -7.53 -4.71
N TYR A 380 -5.08 -6.48 -4.76
CA TYR A 380 -4.76 -5.19 -4.17
C TYR A 380 -4.71 -5.22 -2.63
N ILE A 381 -5.41 -6.16 -1.98
CA ILE A 381 -5.27 -6.40 -0.54
C ILE A 381 -3.85 -6.86 -0.21
N ASP A 382 -3.28 -7.77 -1.02
CA ASP A 382 -1.93 -8.30 -0.80
C ASP A 382 -0.86 -7.20 -0.82
N ILE A 383 -1.12 -6.07 -1.49
CA ILE A 383 -0.21 -4.91 -1.50
C ILE A 383 0.00 -4.39 -0.08
N LEU A 384 -1.07 -4.30 0.72
CA LEU A 384 -0.97 -3.84 2.10
C LEU A 384 -0.26 -4.89 2.98
N THR A 385 -0.58 -6.17 2.78
CA THR A 385 0.03 -7.26 3.54
C THR A 385 1.54 -7.35 3.31
N HIS A 386 2.01 -7.07 2.09
CA HIS A 386 3.42 -7.18 1.70
C HIS A 386 4.12 -5.82 1.48
N ILE A 387 3.55 -4.72 2.00
CA ILE A 387 4.04 -3.37 1.67
C ILE A 387 5.51 -3.16 2.05
N LYS A 388 5.98 -3.74 3.16
CA LYS A 388 7.37 -3.65 3.60
C LYS A 388 8.34 -4.34 2.63
N ASP A 389 7.98 -5.54 2.17
CA ASP A 389 8.76 -6.30 1.19
C ASP A 389 8.81 -5.56 -0.15
N ILE A 390 7.68 -4.97 -0.56
CA ILE A 390 7.56 -4.14 -1.76
C ILE A 390 8.47 -2.90 -1.66
N ILE A 391 8.44 -2.17 -0.55
CA ILE A 391 9.26 -0.97 -0.33
C ILE A 391 10.76 -1.30 -0.36
N ASN A 392 11.17 -2.36 0.32
CA ASN A 392 12.57 -2.79 0.36
C ASN A 392 13.06 -3.18 -1.03
N SER A 393 12.27 -3.99 -1.74
CA SER A 393 12.61 -4.46 -3.08
C SER A 393 12.64 -3.34 -4.10
N ALA A 394 11.63 -2.47 -4.11
CA ALA A 394 11.60 -1.32 -5.01
C ALA A 394 12.75 -0.35 -4.74
N SER A 395 13.18 -0.17 -3.48
CA SER A 395 14.34 0.66 -3.16
C SER A 395 15.64 0.08 -3.71
N SER A 396 15.82 -1.24 -3.66
CA SER A 396 16.95 -1.93 -4.30
C SER A 396 16.92 -1.75 -5.82
N GLU A 397 15.75 -2.02 -6.42
CA GLU A 397 15.51 -1.89 -7.86
C GLU A 397 15.71 -0.43 -8.36
N TYR A 398 15.29 0.58 -7.60
CA TYR A 398 15.55 1.98 -7.92
C TYR A 398 17.03 2.34 -7.85
N ASN A 399 17.76 1.85 -6.85
CA ASN A 399 19.20 2.08 -6.74
C ASN A 399 19.96 1.45 -7.92
N LEU A 400 19.48 0.32 -8.43
CA LEU A 400 20.01 -0.34 -9.62
C LEU A 400 19.66 0.45 -10.89
N TYR A 401 18.40 0.87 -11.05
CA TYR A 401 17.95 1.67 -12.19
C TYR A 401 18.70 3.00 -12.34
N ILE A 402 18.87 3.74 -11.24
CA ILE A 402 19.62 5.01 -11.22
C ILE A 402 21.08 4.80 -11.63
N ARG A 403 21.65 3.63 -11.37
CA ARG A 403 23.06 3.34 -11.66
C ARG A 403 23.33 2.84 -13.09
N GLU A 404 22.38 2.18 -13.77
CA GLU A 404 22.70 1.50 -15.06
C GLU A 404 21.81 1.80 -16.29
N ARG A 405 20.72 2.58 -16.24
CA ARG A 405 19.73 2.65 -17.35
C ARG A 405 19.07 1.27 -17.66
N VAL A 406 17.87 1.30 -18.23
CA VAL A 406 16.89 0.18 -18.23
C VAL A 406 17.36 -1.09 -18.95
N ASP A 407 18.17 -0.98 -20.00
CA ASP A 407 18.54 -2.12 -20.85
C ASP A 407 19.54 -3.08 -20.18
N ASP A 408 20.43 -2.54 -19.35
CA ASP A 408 21.42 -3.32 -18.63
C ASP A 408 20.78 -4.12 -17.48
N PHE A 409 19.64 -3.67 -16.94
CA PHE A 409 18.91 -4.35 -15.86
C PHE A 409 18.32 -5.72 -16.27
N ILE A 410 17.75 -5.85 -17.46
CA ILE A 410 17.17 -7.12 -17.92
C ILE A 410 18.29 -8.11 -18.22
N ALA A 411 19.36 -7.65 -18.88
CA ALA A 411 20.57 -8.42 -19.11
C ALA A 411 21.23 -8.87 -17.78
N PHE A 412 21.26 -7.99 -16.78
CA PHE A 412 21.79 -8.24 -15.44
C PHE A 412 21.01 -9.33 -14.69
N LYS A 413 19.68 -9.29 -14.68
CA LYS A 413 18.83 -10.33 -14.06
C LYS A 413 18.95 -11.67 -14.76
N GLU A 414 19.02 -11.69 -16.09
CA GLU A 414 19.23 -12.92 -16.86
C GLU A 414 20.62 -13.51 -16.59
N GLN A 415 21.66 -12.68 -16.50
CA GLN A 415 23.01 -13.12 -16.12
C GLN A 415 23.03 -13.74 -14.72
N LEU A 416 22.36 -13.14 -13.73
CA LEU A 416 22.34 -13.65 -12.36
C LEU A 416 21.57 -14.97 -12.23
N ILE A 417 20.43 -15.11 -12.92
CA ILE A 417 19.66 -16.37 -12.94
C ILE A 417 20.44 -17.47 -13.67
N ASN A 418 21.04 -17.16 -14.82
CA ASN A 418 21.87 -18.11 -15.57
C ASN A 418 23.10 -18.54 -14.77
N TYR A 419 23.73 -17.60 -14.05
CA TYR A 419 24.86 -17.87 -13.17
C TYR A 419 24.47 -18.84 -12.06
N ARG A 420 23.39 -18.58 -11.31
CA ARG A 420 22.91 -19.47 -10.23
C ARG A 420 22.55 -20.87 -10.75
N PHE A 421 21.93 -20.96 -11.93
CA PHE A 421 21.58 -22.24 -12.54
C PHE A 421 22.82 -23.02 -13.02
N ASN A 422 23.84 -22.32 -13.55
CA ASN A 422 25.10 -22.93 -13.96
C ASN A 422 25.93 -23.39 -12.76
N GLN A 423 25.98 -22.62 -11.67
CA GLN A 423 26.66 -23.02 -10.45
C GLN A 423 26.07 -24.29 -9.83
N ASN A 424 24.73 -24.39 -9.74
CA ASN A 424 24.09 -25.62 -9.25
C ASN A 424 24.41 -26.83 -10.13
N LYS A 425 24.47 -26.65 -11.46
CA LYS A 425 24.90 -27.70 -12.39
C LYS A 425 26.37 -28.08 -12.19
N GLU A 426 27.26 -27.12 -12.01
CA GLU A 426 28.69 -27.36 -11.79
C GLU A 426 28.93 -28.06 -10.46
N ILE A 427 28.28 -27.63 -9.37
CA ILE A 427 28.33 -28.26 -8.05
C ILE A 427 27.86 -29.72 -8.11
N ILE A 428 26.70 -29.98 -8.75
CA ILE A 428 26.18 -31.34 -8.92
C ILE A 428 27.16 -32.17 -9.75
N LYS A 429 27.74 -31.60 -10.82
CA LYS A 429 28.71 -32.26 -11.69
C LYS A 429 30.04 -32.54 -10.98
N PHE A 430 30.50 -31.66 -10.09
CA PHE A 430 31.71 -31.87 -9.29
C PHE A 430 31.49 -32.99 -8.27
N ASN A 431 30.37 -32.98 -7.55
CA ASN A 431 30.02 -34.03 -6.60
C ASN A 431 29.80 -35.38 -7.29
N SER A 432 29.11 -35.41 -8.43
CA SER A 432 28.91 -36.63 -9.21
C SER A 432 30.22 -37.15 -9.78
N ASN A 433 31.05 -36.29 -10.38
CA ASN A 433 32.33 -36.70 -10.94
C ASN A 433 33.29 -37.16 -9.86
N LEU A 434 33.35 -36.51 -8.70
CA LEU A 434 34.19 -36.93 -7.58
C LEU A 434 33.74 -38.29 -7.07
N SER A 435 32.44 -38.46 -6.79
CA SER A 435 31.85 -39.71 -6.32
C SER A 435 31.98 -40.85 -7.35
N GLU A 436 31.74 -40.59 -8.63
CA GLU A 436 31.86 -41.59 -9.71
C GLU A 436 33.32 -41.96 -9.98
N THR A 437 34.23 -40.99 -9.97
CA THR A 437 35.68 -41.24 -10.06
C THR A 437 36.11 -42.11 -8.89
N LEU A 438 35.69 -41.79 -7.67
CA LEU A 438 36.06 -42.52 -6.46
C LEU A 438 35.48 -43.94 -6.49
N SER A 439 34.18 -44.07 -6.65
CA SER A 439 33.48 -45.36 -6.68
C SER A 439 34.05 -46.27 -7.77
N SER A 440 34.18 -45.77 -9.00
CA SER A 440 34.73 -46.58 -10.10
C SER A 440 36.18 -46.98 -9.86
N THR A 441 37.00 -46.09 -9.30
CA THR A 441 38.42 -46.37 -9.05
C THR A 441 38.58 -47.38 -7.91
N PHE A 442 37.83 -47.23 -6.81
CA PHE A 442 37.83 -48.17 -5.70
C PHE A 442 37.32 -49.55 -6.12
N PHE A 443 36.21 -49.63 -6.86
CA PHE A 443 35.70 -50.90 -7.36
C PHE A 443 36.67 -51.58 -8.34
N LYS A 444 37.34 -50.81 -9.21
CA LYS A 444 38.34 -51.36 -10.13
C LYS A 444 39.58 -51.89 -9.39
N ILE A 445 40.08 -51.17 -8.39
CA ILE A 445 41.23 -51.61 -7.58
C ILE A 445 40.87 -52.86 -6.76
N ILE A 446 39.72 -52.85 -6.06
CA ILE A 446 39.27 -53.99 -5.25
C ILE A 446 38.95 -55.20 -6.14
N GLY A 447 38.26 -54.99 -7.26
CA GLY A 447 37.96 -56.04 -8.23
C GLY A 447 39.22 -56.65 -8.83
N PHE A 448 40.22 -55.83 -9.16
CA PHE A 448 41.50 -56.30 -9.66
C PHE A 448 42.27 -57.09 -8.60
N ILE A 449 42.29 -56.62 -7.34
CA ILE A 449 42.88 -57.35 -6.21
C ILE A 449 42.19 -58.70 -6.00
N LEU A 450 40.85 -58.74 -6.04
CA LEU A 450 40.08 -59.98 -5.87
C LEU A 450 40.35 -60.98 -7.00
N VAL A 451 40.30 -60.54 -8.26
CA VAL A 451 40.61 -61.40 -9.41
C VAL A 451 42.05 -61.91 -9.34
N PHE A 452 42.99 -61.07 -8.89
CA PHE A 452 44.38 -61.47 -8.73
C PHE A 452 44.59 -62.48 -7.61
N ILE A 453 43.95 -62.28 -6.44
CA ILE A 453 43.99 -63.26 -5.33
C ILE A 453 43.37 -64.58 -5.75
N ILE A 454 42.22 -64.56 -6.43
CA ILE A 454 41.56 -65.77 -6.96
C ILE A 454 42.44 -66.46 -8.01
N GLY A 455 43.09 -65.69 -8.88
CA GLY A 455 44.03 -66.19 -9.89
C GLY A 455 45.29 -66.83 -9.29
N LEU A 456 45.83 -66.25 -8.21
CA LEU A 456 46.94 -66.82 -7.44
C LEU A 456 46.54 -68.13 -6.76
N ILE A 457 45.36 -68.18 -6.14
CA ILE A 457 44.85 -69.40 -5.48
C ILE A 457 44.54 -70.50 -6.51
N ALA A 458 44.10 -70.14 -7.72
CA ALA A 458 43.74 -71.10 -8.77
C ALA A 458 44.93 -71.67 -9.57
N LYS A 459 46.14 -71.08 -9.47
CA LYS A 459 47.33 -71.51 -10.23
C LYS A 459 48.53 -71.79 -9.31
N VAL A 460 48.38 -72.78 -8.43
CA VAL A 460 49.45 -73.26 -7.53
C VAL A 460 50.53 -74.08 -8.26
N ASP A 461 50.40 -74.37 -9.57
CA ASP A 461 51.44 -75.05 -10.37
C ASP A 461 52.52 -74.09 -10.94
N GLU A 462 53.43 -73.73 -10.04
CA GLU A 462 54.88 -73.45 -10.10
C GLU A 462 55.67 -72.84 -11.28
N THR A 463 55.13 -72.36 -12.42
CA THR A 463 56.03 -71.68 -13.42
C THR A 463 55.55 -70.35 -14.01
N LEU A 464 54.32 -69.93 -13.76
CA LEU A 464 53.84 -68.61 -14.19
C LEU A 464 53.87 -67.55 -13.07
N ILE A 465 54.19 -67.94 -11.84
CA ILE A 465 54.07 -67.05 -10.67
C ILE A 465 55.11 -65.92 -10.72
N ASP A 466 56.31 -66.16 -11.22
CA ASP A 466 57.42 -65.20 -11.16
C ASP A 466 57.27 -64.00 -12.13
N GLU A 467 56.79 -64.21 -13.36
CA GLU A 467 56.60 -63.11 -14.33
C GLU A 467 55.39 -62.23 -14.01
N TYR A 468 54.27 -62.81 -13.56
CA TYR A 468 53.06 -62.05 -13.23
C TYR A 468 53.14 -61.35 -11.85
N MET A 469 53.97 -61.84 -10.92
CA MET A 469 54.29 -61.17 -9.64
C MET A 469 54.92 -59.78 -9.82
N LEU A 470 55.62 -59.56 -10.94
CA LEU A 470 56.32 -58.31 -11.23
C LEU A 470 55.46 -57.29 -11.98
N ILE A 471 54.67 -57.75 -12.95
CA ILE A 471 53.91 -56.89 -13.87
C ILE A 471 52.65 -56.30 -13.20
N VAL A 472 51.99 -57.10 -12.35
CA VAL A 472 50.71 -56.73 -11.73
C VAL A 472 50.83 -55.57 -10.74
N PRO A 473 51.79 -55.56 -9.78
CA PRO A 473 51.98 -54.44 -8.87
C PRO A 473 52.40 -53.16 -9.61
N PHE A 474 53.16 -53.30 -10.69
CA PHE A 474 53.59 -52.17 -11.52
C PHE A 474 52.41 -51.50 -12.23
N LEU A 475 51.54 -52.28 -12.89
CA LEU A 475 50.33 -51.76 -13.54
C LEU A 475 49.35 -51.14 -12.54
N LEU A 476 49.20 -51.75 -11.37
CA LEU A 476 48.33 -51.23 -10.32
C LEU A 476 48.91 -49.93 -9.71
N GLY A 477 50.24 -49.84 -9.56
CA GLY A 477 50.93 -48.61 -9.19
C GLY A 477 50.70 -47.46 -10.19
N LEU A 478 50.78 -47.74 -11.50
CA LEU A 478 50.47 -46.77 -12.55
C LEU A 478 49.01 -46.32 -12.51
N PHE A 479 48.07 -47.23 -12.24
CA PHE A 479 46.65 -46.90 -12.12
C PHE A 479 46.36 -46.00 -10.90
N ILE A 480 47.01 -46.26 -9.77
CA ILE A 480 46.91 -45.41 -8.58
C ILE A 480 47.51 -44.02 -8.85
N LEU A 481 48.66 -43.92 -9.51
CA LEU A 481 49.27 -42.64 -9.89
C LEU A 481 48.37 -41.82 -10.83
N PHE A 482 47.75 -42.47 -11.82
CA PHE A 482 46.77 -41.83 -12.70
C PHE A 482 45.54 -41.32 -11.93
N SER A 483 45.10 -42.05 -10.90
CA SER A 483 43.99 -41.67 -10.04
C SER A 483 44.33 -40.47 -9.15
N ILE A 484 45.55 -40.41 -8.62
CA ILE A 484 46.08 -39.25 -7.87
C ILE A 484 46.14 -38.02 -8.79
N TYR A 485 46.64 -38.18 -10.02
CA TYR A 485 46.68 -37.10 -11.02
C TYR A 485 45.28 -36.55 -11.33
N ARG A 486 44.29 -37.44 -11.49
CA ARG A 486 42.89 -37.05 -11.72
C ARG A 486 42.28 -36.32 -10.52
N LEU A 487 42.52 -36.77 -9.29
CA LEU A 487 42.08 -36.07 -8.08
C LEU A 487 42.70 -34.68 -7.95
N HIS A 488 43.99 -34.53 -8.29
CA HIS A 488 44.67 -33.25 -8.27
C HIS A 488 44.06 -32.28 -9.29
N THR A 489 43.71 -32.77 -10.49
CA THR A 489 43.03 -31.99 -11.52
C THR A 489 41.65 -31.50 -11.05
N ILE A 490 40.88 -32.35 -10.35
CA ILE A 490 39.58 -31.96 -9.78
C ILE A 490 39.75 -30.88 -8.70
N LYS A 491 40.80 -30.96 -7.87
CA LYS A 491 41.11 -29.92 -6.87
C LYS A 491 41.45 -28.58 -7.53
N VAL A 492 42.23 -28.57 -8.61
CA VAL A 492 42.55 -27.35 -9.36
C VAL A 492 41.29 -26.72 -9.94
N LEU A 493 40.44 -27.52 -10.59
CA LEU A 493 39.17 -27.06 -11.16
C LEU A 493 38.21 -26.51 -10.09
N TYR A 494 38.18 -27.12 -8.90
CA TYR A 494 37.41 -26.63 -7.75
C TYR A 494 37.86 -25.23 -7.30
N TYR A 495 39.17 -25.02 -7.11
CA TYR A 495 39.68 -23.71 -6.70
C TYR A 495 39.55 -22.63 -7.77
N GLU A 496 39.66 -23.01 -9.05
CA GLU A 496 39.40 -22.09 -10.15
C GLU A 496 37.93 -21.66 -10.16
N SER A 497 37.00 -22.59 -9.97
CA SER A 497 35.57 -22.32 -9.80
C SER A 497 35.29 -21.40 -8.60
N GLN A 498 35.89 -21.66 -7.43
CA GLN A 498 35.78 -20.82 -6.23
C GLN A 498 36.36 -19.41 -6.45
N LYS A 499 37.45 -19.29 -7.20
CA LYS A 499 38.06 -18.00 -7.56
C LYS A 499 37.20 -17.20 -8.53
N HIS A 500 36.52 -17.87 -9.47
CA HIS A 500 35.51 -17.24 -10.31
C HIS A 500 34.31 -16.79 -9.46
N GLN A 501 33.85 -17.65 -8.55
CA GLN A 501 32.75 -17.34 -7.64
C GLN A 501 33.00 -16.13 -6.75
N SER A 502 34.13 -16.08 -6.05
CA SER A 502 34.50 -14.94 -5.21
C SER A 502 34.65 -13.63 -6.00
N LYS A 503 35.08 -13.69 -7.27
CA LYS A 503 35.08 -12.51 -8.17
C LYS A 503 33.66 -12.05 -8.52
N TYR A 504 32.75 -12.98 -8.78
CA TYR A 504 31.35 -12.68 -9.02
C TYR A 504 30.67 -12.14 -7.75
N GLU A 505 30.84 -12.77 -6.60
CA GLU A 505 30.35 -12.27 -5.31
C GLU A 505 30.90 -10.87 -5.01
N SER A 506 32.21 -10.64 -5.22
CA SER A 506 32.79 -9.30 -5.04
C SER A 506 32.25 -8.26 -6.03
N TYR A 507 31.89 -8.67 -7.24
CA TYR A 507 31.20 -7.81 -8.20
C TYR A 507 29.79 -7.49 -7.70
N PHE A 508 29.03 -8.50 -7.26
CA PHE A 508 27.64 -8.38 -6.79
C PHE A 508 27.49 -7.71 -5.42
N ASN A 509 28.51 -7.77 -4.55
CA ASN A 509 28.53 -7.12 -3.23
C ASN A 509 28.49 -5.58 -3.31
N ARG A 510 28.71 -5.01 -4.50
CA ARG A 510 28.53 -3.58 -4.77
C ARG A 510 27.06 -3.20 -5.03
N TYR A 511 26.18 -4.17 -5.25
CA TYR A 511 24.87 -4.00 -5.86
C TYR A 511 23.71 -4.64 -5.09
N LEU A 512 23.97 -5.65 -4.24
CA LEU A 512 22.95 -6.38 -3.48
C LEU A 512 23.07 -6.14 -1.98
N ASN A 513 21.98 -6.34 -1.24
CA ASN A 513 22.00 -6.30 0.23
C ASN A 513 22.64 -7.58 0.79
N ALA A 514 23.17 -7.52 2.02
CA ALA A 514 23.88 -8.64 2.65
C ALA A 514 23.10 -9.97 2.63
N GLY A 515 21.78 -9.95 2.81
CA GLY A 515 20.94 -11.15 2.77
C GLY A 515 20.82 -11.80 1.39
N ASP A 516 20.75 -11.01 0.31
CA ASP A 516 20.69 -11.55 -1.06
C ASP A 516 22.04 -12.15 -1.50
N ILE A 517 23.14 -11.65 -0.91
CA ILE A 517 24.51 -12.15 -1.12
C ILE A 517 24.73 -13.46 -0.34
N GLU A 518 24.15 -13.58 0.86
CA GLU A 518 24.20 -14.79 1.67
C GLU A 518 23.50 -15.96 0.96
N ASP A 519 22.34 -15.70 0.32
CA ASP A 519 21.62 -16.67 -0.52
C ASP A 519 22.35 -17.05 -1.83
N LEU A 520 23.27 -16.22 -2.31
CA LEU A 520 24.17 -16.50 -3.44
C LEU A 520 25.43 -17.27 -3.01
N GLY A 521 25.79 -17.18 -1.73
CA GLY A 521 27.02 -17.70 -1.14
C GLY A 521 26.93 -19.12 -0.57
N GLU A 522 25.82 -19.86 -0.77
CA GLU A 522 25.73 -21.29 -0.45
C GLU A 522 26.75 -22.09 -1.29
N THR A 523 27.98 -22.12 -0.80
CA THR A 523 29.11 -22.85 -1.35
C THR A 523 29.17 -24.24 -0.74
N ILE A 524 29.77 -25.19 -1.46
CA ILE A 524 30.26 -26.42 -0.83
C ILE A 524 31.19 -25.97 0.30
N ASN A 525 30.87 -26.36 1.54
CA ASN A 525 31.70 -26.00 2.69
C ASN A 525 33.14 -26.48 2.43
N ASP A 526 34.07 -25.53 2.29
CA ASP A 526 35.48 -25.79 1.98
C ASP A 526 36.10 -26.81 2.96
N CYS A 527 35.60 -26.86 4.20
CA CYS A 527 36.02 -27.83 5.19
C CYS A 527 35.64 -29.27 4.80
N ILE A 528 34.46 -29.47 4.20
CA ILE A 528 33.96 -30.78 3.76
C ILE A 528 34.77 -31.25 2.55
N PHE A 529 34.91 -30.39 1.52
CA PHE A 529 35.66 -30.75 0.31
C PHE A 529 37.14 -31.05 0.61
N ASN A 530 37.81 -30.20 1.41
CA ASN A 530 39.20 -30.45 1.78
C ASN A 530 39.35 -31.73 2.59
N ARG A 531 38.46 -31.97 3.56
CA ARG A 531 38.49 -33.21 4.35
C ARG A 531 38.37 -34.44 3.46
N GLU A 532 37.41 -34.47 2.53
CA GLU A 532 37.23 -35.58 1.61
C GLU A 532 38.43 -35.74 0.66
N TYR A 533 38.97 -34.65 0.11
CA TYR A 533 40.17 -34.69 -0.72
C TYR A 533 41.37 -35.31 0.02
N TYR A 534 41.65 -34.87 1.25
CA TYR A 534 42.79 -35.36 2.02
C TYR A 534 42.62 -36.82 2.48
N VAL A 535 41.41 -37.21 2.87
CA VAL A 535 41.09 -38.61 3.19
C VAL A 535 41.33 -39.50 1.97
N ASN A 536 40.81 -39.11 0.81
CA ASN A 536 40.95 -39.89 -0.43
C ASN A 536 42.40 -39.97 -0.93
N LEU A 537 43.13 -38.86 -0.87
CA LEU A 537 44.56 -38.83 -1.18
C LEU A 537 45.34 -39.73 -0.23
N GLY A 538 45.04 -39.69 1.06
CA GLY A 538 45.64 -40.55 2.08
C GLY A 538 45.42 -42.04 1.79
N VAL A 539 44.21 -42.43 1.42
CA VAL A 539 43.90 -43.83 1.07
C VAL A 539 44.68 -44.28 -0.17
N LEU A 540 44.76 -43.45 -1.22
CA LEU A 540 45.52 -43.79 -2.43
C LEU A 540 47.04 -43.87 -2.16
N LEU A 541 47.58 -43.01 -1.30
CA LEU A 541 48.99 -43.07 -0.90
C LEU A 541 49.30 -44.32 -0.08
N ILE A 542 48.39 -44.72 0.82
CA ILE A 542 48.52 -45.99 1.57
C ILE A 542 48.49 -47.18 0.60
N LEU A 543 47.55 -47.20 -0.36
CA LEU A 543 47.49 -48.24 -1.38
C LEU A 543 48.77 -48.30 -2.21
N LEU A 544 49.31 -47.15 -2.61
CA LEU A 544 50.58 -47.08 -3.34
C LEU A 544 51.75 -47.63 -2.51
N ALA A 545 51.81 -47.29 -1.21
CA ALA A 545 52.83 -47.82 -0.30
C ALA A 545 52.72 -49.34 -0.13
N VAL A 546 51.50 -49.87 0.02
CA VAL A 546 51.26 -51.32 0.09
C VAL A 546 51.72 -52.01 -1.20
N CYS A 547 51.45 -51.41 -2.36
CA CYS A 547 51.90 -51.95 -3.65
C CYS A 547 53.41 -51.93 -3.79
N ALA A 548 54.07 -50.86 -3.32
CA ALA A 548 55.52 -50.76 -3.31
C ALA A 548 56.15 -51.82 -2.39
N ILE A 549 55.60 -52.03 -1.19
CA ILE A 549 56.05 -53.08 -0.25
C ILE A 549 55.86 -54.48 -0.85
N PHE A 550 54.72 -54.72 -1.49
CA PHE A 550 54.47 -56.00 -2.14
C PHE A 550 55.42 -56.24 -3.31
N TRP A 551 55.70 -55.19 -4.10
CA TRP A 551 56.66 -55.24 -5.20
C TRP A 551 58.10 -55.45 -4.72
N THR A 552 58.53 -54.80 -3.63
CA THR A 552 59.86 -55.03 -3.06
C THR A 552 59.99 -56.42 -2.46
N TYR A 553 58.96 -56.92 -1.78
CA TYR A 553 58.92 -58.29 -1.25
C TYR A 553 58.98 -59.34 -2.36
N ALA A 554 58.18 -59.17 -3.43
CA ALA A 554 58.19 -60.05 -4.59
C ALA A 554 59.58 -60.04 -5.29
N ASN A 555 60.17 -58.86 -5.48
CA ASN A 555 61.53 -58.75 -6.05
C ASN A 555 62.60 -59.34 -5.14
N TRP A 556 62.49 -59.17 -3.82
CA TRP A 556 63.47 -59.72 -2.87
C TRP A 556 63.52 -61.25 -2.97
N ASN A 557 62.36 -61.91 -3.01
CA ASN A 557 62.28 -63.37 -3.17
C ASN A 557 62.79 -63.84 -4.55
N VAL A 558 62.54 -63.09 -5.63
CA VAL A 558 63.07 -63.40 -6.96
C VAL A 558 64.59 -63.20 -7.04
N ILE A 559 65.14 -62.19 -6.35
CA ILE A 559 66.58 -61.94 -6.26
C ILE A 559 67.27 -63.00 -5.40
N GLU A 560 66.68 -63.42 -4.28
CA GLU A 560 67.23 -64.47 -3.41
C GLU A 560 67.27 -65.83 -4.13
N ASN A 561 66.25 -66.15 -4.93
CA ASN A 561 66.19 -67.37 -5.75
C ASN A 561 67.13 -67.35 -6.98
N ASN A 562 67.43 -66.18 -7.56
CA ASN A 562 68.31 -66.09 -8.74
C ASN A 562 69.78 -65.76 -8.44
N VAL A 563 70.11 -65.19 -7.27
CA VAL A 563 71.48 -64.78 -6.92
C VAL A 563 72.22 -65.81 -6.05
N PHE A 564 71.53 -66.76 -5.41
CA PHE A 564 72.15 -67.86 -4.65
C PHE A 564 71.80 -69.29 -5.14
N PRO A 565 72.11 -69.69 -6.38
CA PRO A 565 72.06 -71.10 -6.77
C PRO A 565 73.35 -71.89 -6.42
N ILE A 566 74.41 -71.24 -5.94
CA ILE A 566 75.77 -71.85 -5.91
C ILE A 566 76.10 -72.60 -4.60
N THR A 567 75.35 -72.43 -3.51
CA THR A 567 75.71 -73.07 -2.22
C THR A 567 75.13 -74.48 -2.03
N SER A 568 74.17 -74.91 -2.86
CA SER A 568 73.60 -76.28 -2.80
C SER A 568 74.37 -77.30 -3.64
N SER A 569 75.01 -76.91 -4.76
CA SER A 569 75.81 -77.84 -5.57
C SER A 569 77.20 -78.14 -4.96
N ILE A 570 77.77 -77.18 -4.23
CA ILE A 570 79.07 -77.36 -3.55
C ILE A 570 78.93 -78.26 -2.30
N LYS A 571 77.80 -78.23 -1.59
CA LYS A 571 77.54 -79.16 -0.47
C LYS A 571 77.34 -80.61 -0.94
N MET A 572 76.75 -80.84 -2.12
CA MET A 572 76.55 -82.20 -2.64
C MET A 572 77.80 -82.79 -3.31
N GLN A 573 78.72 -81.97 -3.84
CA GLN A 573 80.03 -82.44 -4.33
C GLN A 573 81.03 -82.74 -3.21
N ILE A 574 80.97 -82.03 -2.07
CA ILE A 574 81.86 -82.33 -0.93
C ILE A 574 81.45 -83.63 -0.22
N ILE A 575 80.15 -83.93 -0.08
CA ILE A 575 79.67 -85.16 0.58
C ILE A 575 79.93 -86.42 -0.27
N ASN A 576 79.89 -86.33 -1.60
CA ASN A 576 80.23 -87.47 -2.47
C ASN A 576 81.75 -87.71 -2.61
N SER A 577 82.60 -86.78 -2.18
CA SER A 577 84.07 -86.94 -2.20
C SER A 577 84.66 -87.56 -0.92
N THR A 578 83.88 -87.63 0.17
CA THR A 578 84.27 -88.26 1.45
C THR A 578 83.72 -89.66 1.68
N LEU A 579 82.88 -90.18 0.76
CA LEU A 579 82.35 -91.56 0.82
C LEU A 579 83.00 -92.54 -0.19
N ASN A 580 84.03 -92.10 -0.92
CA ASN A 580 84.86 -92.96 -1.78
C ASN A 580 86.36 -92.71 -1.56
N LYS A 581 86.80 -92.79 -0.30
CA LYS A 581 88.19 -93.10 0.08
C LYS A 581 88.24 -93.86 1.40
#